data_AF-A0A942C6F8-F1
#
_entry.id   AF-A0A942C6F8-F1
#
_cell.length_a   1.000
_cell.length_b   1.000
_cell.length_c   1.000
_cell.angle_alpha   90.00
_cell.angle_beta   90.00
_cell.angle_gamma   90.00
#
_symmetry.space_group_name_H-M   'P 1'
#
loop_
_entity.id
_entity.type
_entity.pdbx_description
1 polymer ?
#
loop_
_entity_poly.entity_id
_entity_poly.type
_entity_poly.pdbx_seq_one_letter_code
_entity_poly.pdbx_strand_id
1 'polypeptide(L)'
;MWKLACIICLTTFLGTGCSLSQAQKKDSRFKPWSEVAGTESSAATYDTIEQVGKITDKSLGEISGITASRISPDVFWVHNDSGDKARIYAIDLKGKLLAKFDVPNAENKDWEDIATGPGPDGKPALYIADIGDNDRMHETSTIYRVREPQISGDKKSVTDPAEAFPFSYPDGKHDCEAIFVDPSNEQIYLITKTLREDCAVYRYPLPLRANQKVVVEKVGGQKIKSITQLRMVTGAGISPDGSRLVIRTYFGAFELQRSKGKVLATIFDNEPTALKIPLMGQAEAIAYAADGKSIVMTSEKLPAPIYQLTRK
;
A
#
# COMPACT_ATOMS: atom_id res chain seq x y z
N MET A 1 -0.38 16.03 15.55
CA MET A 1 -0.87 17.39 15.23
C MET A 1 -0.45 17.87 13.82
N TRP A 2 0.06 16.99 12.93
CA TRP A 2 0.58 17.35 11.60
C TRP A 2 0.03 16.47 10.44
N LYS A 3 -1.27 16.14 10.47
CA LYS A 3 -2.12 15.92 9.26
C LYS A 3 -3.42 16.73 9.41
N LEU A 4 -3.30 17.98 9.88
CA LEU A 4 -4.42 18.95 9.94
C LEU A 4 -4.40 19.94 8.74
N ALA A 5 -3.47 19.77 7.80
CA ALA A 5 -3.28 20.66 6.65
C ALA A 5 -3.96 20.16 5.36
N CYS A 6 -4.96 19.27 5.46
CA CYS A 6 -5.87 19.00 4.34
C CYS A 6 -7.15 19.87 4.41
N ILE A 7 -7.18 20.88 5.28
CA ILE A 7 -8.29 21.83 5.42
C ILE A 7 -7.80 23.22 4.99
N ILE A 8 -8.55 23.81 4.04
CA ILE A 8 -8.41 25.09 3.33
C ILE A 8 -7.83 24.88 1.91
N CYS A 9 -8.67 24.74 0.88
CA CYS A 9 -9.64 25.77 0.49
C CYS A 9 -11.00 25.17 0.10
N LEU A 10 -11.92 25.01 1.06
CA LEU A 10 -13.31 24.67 0.76
C LEU A 10 -14.30 25.19 1.81
N THR A 11 -14.11 26.42 2.29
CA THR A 11 -15.15 27.23 2.96
C THR A 11 -14.72 28.69 2.82
N THR A 12 -15.10 29.42 1.76
CA THR A 12 -16.39 30.08 1.66
C THR A 12 -16.87 30.15 0.21
N PHE A 13 -17.79 29.27 -0.17
CA PHE A 13 -18.86 29.60 -1.12
C PHE A 13 -20.08 28.77 -0.71
N LEU A 14 -21.04 29.45 -0.07
CA LEU A 14 -22.42 28.98 -0.07
C LEU A 14 -22.86 28.94 -1.54
N GLY A 15 -22.96 27.73 -2.09
CA GLY A 15 -23.46 27.51 -3.44
C GLY A 15 -22.59 26.58 -4.28
N THR A 16 -23.18 25.45 -4.66
CA THR A 16 -22.73 24.46 -5.65
C THR A 16 -21.63 23.48 -5.22
N GLY A 17 -22.04 22.24 -4.98
CA GLY A 17 -21.14 21.10 -4.84
C GLY A 17 -20.37 20.84 -6.13
N CYS A 18 -19.14 21.34 -6.20
CA CYS A 18 -18.13 20.86 -7.14
C CYS A 18 -17.25 19.85 -6.40
N SER A 19 -17.61 18.58 -6.50
CA SER A 19 -16.83 17.47 -5.97
C SER A 19 -15.51 17.28 -6.73
N LEU A 20 -14.52 16.65 -6.10
CA LEU A 20 -13.27 16.15 -6.71
C LEU A 20 -13.47 15.44 -8.08
N SER A 21 -14.67 14.92 -8.36
CA SER A 21 -15.03 14.37 -9.68
C SER A 21 -14.99 15.40 -10.82
N GLN A 22 -15.17 16.70 -10.55
CA GLN A 22 -15.02 17.74 -11.57
C GLN A 22 -13.55 18.03 -11.91
N ALA A 23 -12.63 17.86 -10.95
CA ALA A 23 -11.20 17.99 -11.19
C ALA A 23 -10.68 16.85 -12.09
N GLN A 24 -11.27 15.64 -11.99
CA GLN A 24 -11.00 14.54 -12.93
C GLN A 24 -11.49 14.85 -14.35
N LYS A 25 -12.65 15.52 -14.52
CA LYS A 25 -13.25 15.76 -15.84
C LYS A 25 -12.56 16.83 -16.70
N LYS A 26 -11.64 17.63 -16.16
CA LYS A 26 -11.07 18.80 -16.86
C LYS A 26 -9.62 18.66 -17.34
N ASP A 27 -8.90 17.60 -16.96
CA ASP A 27 -7.52 17.39 -17.40
C ASP A 27 -7.48 16.38 -18.56
N SER A 28 -7.39 16.88 -19.78
CA SER A 28 -7.41 16.09 -21.02
C SER A 28 -6.21 15.12 -21.17
N ARG A 29 -5.23 15.19 -20.27
CA ARG A 29 -4.10 14.24 -20.21
C ARG A 29 -4.49 12.88 -19.64
N PHE A 30 -5.56 12.83 -18.83
CA PHE A 30 -5.99 11.61 -18.14
C PHE A 30 -7.30 11.12 -18.73
N LYS A 31 -7.31 9.85 -19.14
CA LYS A 31 -8.53 9.24 -19.66
C LYS A 31 -9.44 8.82 -18.49
N PRO A 32 -10.77 8.81 -18.68
CA PRO A 32 -11.69 8.14 -17.76
C PRO A 32 -11.24 6.71 -17.48
N TRP A 33 -11.38 6.22 -16.25
CA TRP A 33 -10.86 4.90 -15.88
C TRP A 33 -11.43 3.74 -16.69
N SER A 34 -12.66 3.86 -17.17
CA SER A 34 -13.29 2.92 -18.10
C SER A 34 -12.56 2.79 -19.44
N GLU A 35 -11.70 3.75 -19.79
CA GLU A 35 -10.89 3.78 -21.01
C GLU A 35 -9.42 3.39 -20.77
N VAL A 36 -9.00 3.28 -19.49
CA VAL A 36 -7.64 2.91 -19.08
C VAL A 36 -7.55 1.45 -18.65
N ALA A 37 -8.62 0.94 -18.02
CA ALA A 37 -8.73 -0.47 -17.71
C ALA A 37 -8.86 -1.26 -19.00
N GLY A 38 -8.19 -2.42 -19.09
CA GLY A 38 -8.42 -3.37 -20.17
C GLY A 38 -9.91 -3.72 -20.30
N THR A 39 -10.34 -4.19 -21.46
CA THR A 39 -11.76 -4.54 -21.72
C THR A 39 -12.24 -5.73 -20.89
N GLU A 40 -11.33 -6.44 -20.21
CA GLU A 40 -11.66 -7.52 -19.28
C GLU A 40 -12.31 -6.98 -18.01
N SER A 41 -13.56 -7.39 -17.80
CA SER A 41 -14.29 -7.05 -16.58
C SER A 41 -13.77 -7.87 -15.41
N SER A 42 -13.40 -7.21 -14.31
CA SER A 42 -13.12 -7.90 -13.03
C SER A 42 -14.28 -8.80 -12.58
N ALA A 43 -15.50 -8.57 -13.04
CA ALA A 43 -16.65 -9.43 -12.75
C ALA A 43 -16.52 -10.86 -13.31
N ALA A 44 -15.66 -11.09 -14.31
CA ALA A 44 -15.37 -12.43 -14.82
C ALA A 44 -14.42 -13.20 -13.88
N THR A 45 -13.54 -12.49 -13.16
CA THR A 45 -12.47 -13.06 -12.33
C THR A 45 -12.83 -13.10 -10.85
N TYR A 46 -13.62 -12.14 -10.39
CA TYR A 46 -13.95 -11.94 -8.99
C TYR A 46 -15.46 -12.01 -8.75
N ASP A 47 -15.82 -12.46 -7.56
CA ASP A 47 -17.17 -12.37 -7.01
C ASP A 47 -17.51 -10.92 -6.64
N THR A 48 -18.74 -10.72 -6.14
CA THR A 48 -19.12 -9.41 -5.63
C THR A 48 -18.33 -9.13 -4.36
N ILE A 49 -17.82 -7.90 -4.22
CA ILE A 49 -17.14 -7.45 -3.01
C ILE A 49 -18.08 -7.50 -1.80
N GLU A 50 -17.57 -7.99 -0.67
CA GLU A 50 -18.32 -8.14 0.57
C GLU A 50 -17.67 -7.34 1.69
N GLN A 51 -18.48 -6.68 2.52
CA GLN A 51 -18.00 -6.14 3.79
C GLN A 51 -17.97 -7.28 4.82
N VAL A 52 -16.78 -7.78 5.15
CA VAL A 52 -16.61 -8.97 5.99
C VAL A 52 -16.37 -8.64 7.46
N GLY A 53 -16.00 -7.39 7.76
CA GLY A 53 -15.65 -6.93 9.10
C GLY A 53 -15.67 -5.42 9.26
N LYS A 54 -15.36 -4.97 10.48
CA LYS A 54 -15.14 -3.55 10.79
C LYS A 54 -14.16 -3.40 11.94
N ILE A 55 -13.20 -2.51 11.79
CA ILE A 55 -12.24 -2.16 12.82
C ILE A 55 -12.88 -1.06 13.67
N THR A 56 -12.86 -1.28 14.98
CA THR A 56 -13.48 -0.37 15.97
C THR A 56 -12.56 -0.06 17.15
N ASP A 57 -11.38 -0.70 17.20
CA ASP A 57 -10.39 -0.42 18.24
C ASP A 57 -9.86 1.01 18.04
N LYS A 58 -9.98 1.85 19.06
CA LYS A 58 -9.61 3.26 19.02
C LYS A 58 -8.13 3.50 18.77
N SER A 59 -7.28 2.49 18.95
CA SER A 59 -5.87 2.57 18.62
C SER A 59 -5.58 2.43 17.13
N LEU A 60 -6.57 2.12 16.29
CA LEU A 60 -6.45 1.92 14.83
C LEU A 60 -7.24 2.97 14.04
N GLY A 61 -7.09 4.24 14.41
CA GLY A 61 -7.83 5.36 13.81
C GLY A 61 -7.39 5.75 12.40
N GLU A 62 -6.13 5.51 12.09
CA GLU A 62 -5.43 6.10 10.94
C GLU A 62 -4.71 4.99 10.15
N ILE A 63 -5.39 3.86 9.89
CA ILE A 63 -4.78 2.72 9.20
C ILE A 63 -4.32 3.14 7.80
N SER A 64 -3.02 3.04 7.53
CA SER A 64 -2.44 3.34 6.22
C SER A 64 -2.08 2.06 5.44
N GLY A 65 -1.39 1.11 6.08
CA GLY A 65 -1.00 -0.16 5.45
C GLY A 65 -1.73 -1.41 5.96
N ILE A 66 -1.83 -2.44 5.11
CA ILE A 66 -2.29 -3.79 5.46
C ILE A 66 -1.51 -4.86 4.70
N THR A 67 -1.21 -5.99 5.34
CA THR A 67 -0.68 -7.18 4.65
C THR A 67 -1.07 -8.47 5.37
N ALA A 68 -1.29 -9.56 4.64
CA ALA A 68 -1.63 -10.85 5.24
C ALA A 68 -0.40 -11.51 5.88
N SER A 69 -0.58 -12.09 7.07
CA SER A 69 0.46 -12.87 7.74
C SER A 69 0.84 -14.10 6.92
N ARG A 70 2.15 -14.41 6.86
CA ARG A 70 2.65 -15.65 6.21
C ARG A 70 2.81 -16.81 7.18
N ILE A 71 2.76 -16.55 8.49
CA ILE A 71 2.96 -17.56 9.55
C ILE A 71 1.70 -17.82 10.39
N SER A 72 0.72 -16.92 10.37
CA SER A 72 -0.53 -17.02 11.13
C SER A 72 -1.72 -16.94 10.18
N PRO A 73 -2.45 -18.04 9.96
CA PRO A 73 -3.66 -18.03 9.12
C PRO A 73 -4.68 -17.00 9.60
N ASP A 74 -5.40 -16.39 8.65
CA ASP A 74 -6.48 -15.41 8.90
C ASP A 74 -6.07 -14.15 9.68
N VAL A 75 -4.77 -13.89 9.81
CA VAL A 75 -4.21 -12.70 10.45
C VAL A 75 -3.73 -11.71 9.41
N PHE A 76 -3.98 -10.43 9.68
CA PHE A 76 -3.48 -9.30 8.90
C PHE A 76 -2.67 -8.38 9.81
N TRP A 77 -1.54 -7.92 9.30
CA TRP A 77 -0.72 -6.88 9.89
C TRP A 77 -1.14 -5.54 9.36
N VAL A 78 -1.36 -4.57 10.24
CA VAL A 78 -1.66 -3.18 9.92
C VAL A 78 -0.80 -2.25 10.76
N HIS A 79 -0.68 -1.00 10.33
CA HIS A 79 -0.15 0.09 11.15
C HIS A 79 -1.00 1.35 10.94
N ASN A 80 -0.89 2.28 11.88
CA ASN A 80 -1.37 3.63 11.64
C ASN A 80 -0.31 4.43 10.87
N ASP A 81 -0.80 5.48 10.24
CA ASP A 81 -0.08 6.61 9.67
C ASP A 81 0.77 7.39 10.71
N SER A 82 1.36 8.52 10.31
CA SER A 82 2.13 9.44 11.14
C SER A 82 1.39 9.90 12.40
N GLY A 83 2.18 10.15 13.45
CA GLY A 83 1.67 10.60 14.75
C GLY A 83 1.32 9.47 15.73
N ASP A 84 1.39 8.21 15.29
CA ASP A 84 1.47 7.06 16.20
C ASP A 84 2.93 6.72 16.57
N LYS A 85 3.11 5.78 17.49
CA LYS A 85 4.41 5.16 17.77
C LYS A 85 4.82 4.22 16.63
N ALA A 86 6.11 3.88 16.56
CA ALA A 86 6.61 2.79 15.72
C ALA A 86 6.09 1.44 16.23
N ARG A 87 4.91 1.04 15.77
CA ARG A 87 4.25 -0.20 16.17
C ARG A 87 3.32 -0.72 15.08
N ILE A 88 3.20 -2.04 15.03
CA ILE A 88 2.27 -2.76 14.14
C ILE A 88 1.22 -3.49 14.97
N TYR A 89 0.12 -3.86 14.32
CA TYR A 89 -1.02 -4.51 14.95
C TYR A 89 -1.42 -5.73 14.14
N ALA A 90 -1.74 -6.82 14.85
CA ALA A 90 -2.38 -7.98 14.27
C ALA A 90 -3.90 -7.86 14.42
N ILE A 91 -4.63 -8.00 13.32
CA ILE A 91 -6.09 -8.07 13.30
C ILE A 91 -6.58 -9.33 12.60
N ASP A 92 -7.80 -9.77 12.90
CA ASP A 92 -8.52 -10.74 12.07
C ASP A 92 -9.37 -10.06 10.99
N LEU A 93 -9.93 -10.84 10.05
CA LEU A 93 -10.84 -10.34 9.00
C LEU A 93 -12.13 -9.70 9.53
N LYS A 94 -12.49 -9.92 10.79
CA LYS A 94 -13.64 -9.26 11.42
C LYS A 94 -13.28 -7.88 11.98
N GLY A 95 -12.00 -7.52 11.97
CA GLY A 95 -11.45 -6.27 12.46
C GLY A 95 -11.17 -6.27 13.95
N LYS A 96 -11.08 -7.46 14.56
CA LYS A 96 -10.72 -7.62 15.97
C LYS A 96 -9.21 -7.47 16.13
N LEU A 97 -8.79 -6.59 17.04
CA LEU A 97 -7.40 -6.51 17.47
C LEU A 97 -6.99 -7.79 18.22
N LEU A 98 -5.96 -8.46 17.72
CA LEU A 98 -5.40 -9.68 18.30
C LEU A 98 -4.20 -9.35 19.20
N ALA A 99 -3.27 -8.55 18.70
CA ALA A 99 -2.07 -8.13 19.42
C ALA A 99 -1.49 -6.84 18.82
N LYS A 100 -0.66 -6.14 19.59
CA LYS A 100 0.14 -5.01 19.10
C LYS A 100 1.61 -5.24 19.42
N PHE A 101 2.49 -4.79 18.53
CA PHE A 101 3.93 -4.96 18.66
C PHE A 101 4.63 -3.62 18.50
N ASP A 102 5.33 -3.18 19.54
CA ASP A 102 6.30 -2.09 19.38
C ASP A 102 7.48 -2.60 18.53
N VAL A 103 8.01 -1.75 17.65
CA VAL A 103 9.08 -2.10 16.70
C VAL A 103 10.37 -1.36 17.10
N PRO A 104 11.30 -2.02 17.82
CA PRO A 104 12.55 -1.38 18.21
C PRO A 104 13.39 -1.01 16.99
N ASN A 105 14.22 0.04 17.13
CA ASN A 105 15.06 0.62 16.06
C ASN A 105 14.29 1.17 14.85
N ALA A 106 12.98 1.34 14.96
CA ALA A 106 12.19 2.06 13.98
C ALA A 106 11.59 3.33 14.58
N GLU A 107 11.39 4.33 13.71
CA GLU A 107 10.64 5.54 13.98
C GLU A 107 9.47 5.60 13.00
N ASN A 108 8.30 6.04 13.47
CA ASN A 108 7.17 6.36 12.59
C ASN A 108 7.16 7.86 12.36
N LYS A 109 7.81 8.29 11.27
CA LYS A 109 7.79 9.67 10.82
C LYS A 109 6.59 9.91 9.90
N ASP A 110 6.42 9.05 8.89
CA ASP A 110 5.30 9.01 7.94
C ASP A 110 5.19 7.60 7.35
N TRP A 111 4.76 6.64 8.17
CA TRP A 111 4.52 5.26 7.74
C TRP A 111 3.27 5.17 6.87
N GLU A 112 3.42 4.73 5.62
CA GLU A 112 2.30 4.72 4.67
C GLU A 112 1.87 3.32 4.26
N ASP A 113 2.78 2.35 4.11
CA ASP A 113 2.40 0.99 3.69
C ASP A 113 3.25 -0.11 4.34
N ILE A 114 2.71 -1.33 4.34
CA ILE A 114 3.35 -2.52 4.89
C ILE A 114 3.20 -3.72 3.96
N ALA A 115 4.27 -4.47 3.76
CA ALA A 115 4.27 -5.66 2.92
C ALA A 115 4.86 -6.87 3.64
N THR A 116 4.42 -8.07 3.29
CA THR A 116 5.13 -9.31 3.66
C THR A 116 6.06 -9.76 2.54
N GLY A 117 7.22 -10.30 2.91
CA GLY A 117 8.26 -10.74 1.98
C GLY A 117 9.18 -11.81 2.57
N PRO A 118 10.14 -12.31 1.78
CA PRO A 118 11.18 -13.20 2.26
C PRO A 118 12.25 -12.40 3.03
N GLY A 119 12.40 -12.63 4.32
CA GLY A 119 13.47 -12.04 5.13
C GLY A 119 14.79 -12.83 5.08
N PRO A 120 15.70 -12.53 6.03
CA PRO A 120 16.94 -13.29 6.20
C PRO A 120 16.67 -14.78 6.31
N ASP A 121 17.48 -15.57 5.62
CA ASP A 121 17.39 -17.04 5.57
C ASP A 121 16.10 -17.57 4.93
N GLY A 122 15.38 -16.74 4.15
CA GLY A 122 14.14 -17.09 3.47
C GLY A 122 12.91 -17.19 4.38
N LYS A 123 13.04 -16.82 5.66
CA LYS A 123 11.93 -16.82 6.61
C LYS A 123 11.06 -15.58 6.44
N PRO A 124 9.74 -15.62 6.69
CA PRO A 124 8.87 -14.46 6.52
C PRO A 124 9.30 -13.22 7.31
N ALA A 125 9.18 -12.07 6.65
CA ALA A 125 9.44 -10.75 7.22
C ALA A 125 8.34 -9.76 6.83
N LEU A 126 8.19 -8.74 7.67
CA LEU A 126 7.38 -7.56 7.41
C LEU A 126 8.30 -6.42 7.00
N TYR A 127 7.89 -5.68 5.96
CA TYR A 127 8.54 -4.49 5.44
C TYR A 127 7.60 -3.34 5.71
N ILE A 128 8.02 -2.38 6.52
CA ILE A 128 7.23 -1.24 6.96
C ILE A 128 7.84 0.01 6.32
N ALA A 129 7.04 0.76 5.58
CA ALA A 129 7.52 1.83 4.72
C ALA A 129 7.28 3.20 5.36
N ASP A 130 8.35 3.82 5.85
CA ASP A 130 8.40 5.21 6.29
C ASP A 130 8.75 6.11 5.10
N ILE A 131 7.74 6.38 4.27
CA ILE A 131 7.91 6.86 2.89
C ILE A 131 6.99 8.01 2.49
N GLY A 132 6.02 8.38 3.34
CA GLY A 132 5.19 9.56 3.14
C GLY A 132 6.01 10.85 3.19
N ASP A 133 5.66 11.82 2.34
CA ASP A 133 6.28 13.14 2.30
C ASP A 133 5.44 14.12 1.46
N ASN A 134 4.20 14.37 1.90
CA ASN A 134 3.23 15.23 1.20
C ASN A 134 3.82 16.60 0.78
N ASP A 135 4.67 17.18 1.64
CA ASP A 135 5.33 18.48 1.41
C ASP A 135 6.66 18.38 0.64
N ARG A 136 7.10 17.16 0.28
CA ARG A 136 8.36 16.86 -0.41
C ARG A 136 9.58 17.45 0.30
N MET A 137 9.66 17.30 1.61
CA MET A 137 10.71 17.87 2.47
C MET A 137 11.70 16.83 2.99
N HIS A 138 11.37 15.55 2.98
CA HIS A 138 12.17 14.46 3.52
C HIS A 138 13.39 14.16 2.65
N GLU A 139 14.60 14.39 3.19
CA GLU A 139 15.86 14.05 2.50
C GLU A 139 16.10 12.54 2.40
N THR A 140 15.49 11.78 3.31
CA THR A 140 15.67 10.33 3.44
C THR A 140 14.33 9.72 3.84
N SER A 141 13.95 8.67 3.12
CA SER A 141 12.88 7.75 3.48
C SER A 141 13.50 6.43 3.91
N THR A 142 12.77 5.62 4.68
CA THR A 142 13.31 4.37 5.24
C THR A 142 12.31 3.24 5.07
N ILE A 143 12.79 2.08 4.63
CA ILE A 143 12.03 0.83 4.79
C ILE A 143 12.60 0.11 6.01
N TYR A 144 11.76 -0.29 6.94
CA TYR A 144 12.14 -1.12 8.08
C TYR A 144 11.78 -2.58 7.78
N ARG A 145 12.67 -3.52 8.10
CA ARG A 145 12.37 -4.96 8.03
C ARG A 145 12.43 -5.57 9.42
N VAL A 146 11.40 -6.34 9.78
CA VAL A 146 11.41 -7.20 10.96
C VAL A 146 11.06 -8.63 10.56
N ARG A 147 11.63 -9.61 11.25
CA ARG A 147 11.13 -10.99 11.16
C ARG A 147 9.66 -10.99 11.57
N GLU A 148 8.83 -11.71 10.82
CA GLU A 148 7.41 -11.74 11.14
C GLU A 148 7.19 -12.35 12.54
N PRO A 149 6.60 -11.60 13.49
CA PRO A 149 6.54 -12.03 14.88
C PRO A 149 5.42 -13.06 15.10
N GLN A 150 5.65 -13.99 16.01
CA GLN A 150 4.62 -14.94 16.46
C GLN A 150 3.61 -14.24 17.38
N ILE A 151 2.35 -14.60 17.26
CA ILE A 151 1.29 -14.11 18.16
C ILE A 151 1.21 -15.06 19.36
N SER A 152 1.80 -14.66 20.50
CA SER A 152 1.89 -15.46 21.72
C SER A 152 0.64 -15.38 22.63
N GLY A 153 -0.41 -14.67 22.22
CA GLY A 153 -1.62 -14.44 23.02
C GLY A 153 -1.56 -13.20 23.92
N ASP A 154 -0.39 -12.58 24.07
CA ASP A 154 -0.25 -11.28 24.74
C ASP A 154 -0.80 -10.16 23.86
N LYS A 155 -1.59 -9.26 24.46
CA LYS A 155 -2.14 -8.09 23.74
C LYS A 155 -1.07 -7.04 23.40
N LYS A 156 0.08 -7.08 24.06
CA LYS A 156 1.21 -6.17 23.84
C LYS A 156 2.51 -6.95 23.86
N SER A 157 3.26 -6.83 22.78
CA SER A 157 4.52 -7.54 22.56
C SER A 157 5.53 -6.60 21.90
N VAL A 158 6.72 -7.11 21.62
CA VAL A 158 7.79 -6.38 20.94
C VAL A 158 8.33 -7.30 19.84
N THR A 159 8.63 -6.76 18.67
CA THR A 159 9.29 -7.53 17.60
C THR A 159 10.78 -7.73 17.91
N ASP A 160 11.46 -8.55 17.10
CA ASP A 160 12.91 -8.38 16.97
C ASP A 160 13.23 -6.93 16.52
N PRO A 161 14.41 -6.38 16.85
CA PRO A 161 14.79 -5.04 16.39
C PRO A 161 14.78 -4.94 14.86
N ALA A 162 14.25 -3.83 14.35
CA ALA A 162 14.18 -3.59 12.91
C ALA A 162 15.57 -3.35 12.29
N GLU A 163 15.73 -3.86 11.08
CA GLU A 163 16.77 -3.42 10.14
C GLU A 163 16.24 -2.22 9.36
N ALA A 164 17.02 -1.14 9.28
CA ALA A 164 16.64 0.06 8.53
C ALA A 164 17.33 0.08 7.16
N PHE A 165 16.56 0.36 6.11
CA PHE A 165 17.05 0.51 4.73
C PHE A 165 16.77 1.95 4.27
N PRO A 166 17.61 2.92 4.67
CA PRO A 166 17.41 4.31 4.30
C PRO A 166 17.74 4.53 2.82
N PHE A 167 16.99 5.41 2.16
CA PHE A 167 17.23 5.74 0.76
C PHE A 167 16.80 7.17 0.41
N SER A 168 17.24 7.61 -0.77
CA SER A 168 16.71 8.78 -1.46
C SER A 168 16.36 8.43 -2.90
N TYR A 169 15.51 9.24 -3.51
CA TYR A 169 15.13 9.10 -4.91
C TYR A 169 16.17 9.76 -5.83
N PRO A 170 16.35 9.27 -7.07
CA PRO A 170 17.35 9.78 -8.01
C PRO A 170 16.95 11.12 -8.65
N ASP A 171 15.69 11.51 -8.56
CA ASP A 171 15.09 12.63 -9.30
C ASP A 171 14.32 13.62 -8.41
N GLY A 172 14.73 13.74 -7.14
CA GLY A 172 14.14 14.66 -6.17
C GLY A 172 13.24 13.97 -5.15
N LYS A 173 12.77 14.72 -4.16
CA LYS A 173 11.93 14.20 -3.08
C LYS A 173 10.54 13.88 -3.59
N HIS A 174 9.98 12.76 -3.16
CA HIS A 174 8.66 12.30 -3.58
C HIS A 174 7.84 11.87 -2.37
N ASP A 175 6.55 12.18 -2.46
CA ASP A 175 5.53 11.57 -1.62
C ASP A 175 5.24 10.15 -2.16
N CYS A 176 5.39 9.14 -1.31
CA CYS A 176 5.29 7.75 -1.71
C CYS A 176 4.46 6.99 -0.70
N GLU A 177 3.49 6.22 -1.17
CA GLU A 177 2.46 5.66 -0.28
C GLU A 177 2.12 4.20 -0.57
N ALA A 178 2.95 3.52 -1.35
CA ALA A 178 2.77 2.10 -1.56
C ALA A 178 4.10 1.38 -1.73
N ILE A 179 4.18 0.19 -1.15
CA ILE A 179 5.28 -0.75 -1.35
C ILE A 179 4.78 -2.14 -1.68
N PHE A 180 5.62 -2.93 -2.34
CA PHE A 180 5.44 -4.38 -2.38
C PHE A 180 6.81 -5.05 -2.56
N VAL A 181 6.90 -6.32 -2.16
CA VAL A 181 8.16 -7.08 -2.16
C VAL A 181 8.02 -8.32 -3.01
N ASP A 182 8.86 -8.46 -4.04
CA ASP A 182 8.90 -9.66 -4.87
C ASP A 182 9.21 -10.90 -3.99
N PRO A 183 8.28 -11.87 -3.91
CA PRO A 183 8.47 -13.05 -3.05
C PRO A 183 9.62 -13.95 -3.52
N SER A 184 10.10 -13.79 -4.77
CA SER A 184 11.13 -14.67 -5.35
C SER A 184 12.57 -14.23 -5.08
N ASN A 185 12.81 -12.94 -4.84
CA ASN A 185 14.17 -12.39 -4.76
C ASN A 185 14.33 -11.20 -3.81
N GLU A 186 13.31 -10.88 -3.01
CA GLU A 186 13.32 -9.76 -2.05
C GLU A 186 13.39 -8.36 -2.67
N GLN A 187 13.16 -8.23 -3.98
CA GLN A 187 13.15 -6.91 -4.62
C GLN A 187 11.99 -6.07 -4.08
N ILE A 188 12.32 -4.97 -3.40
CA ILE A 188 11.33 -3.99 -2.91
C ILE A 188 11.03 -2.99 -4.03
N TYR A 189 9.75 -2.73 -4.26
CA TYR A 189 9.24 -1.71 -5.15
C TYR A 189 8.46 -0.66 -4.38
N LEU A 190 8.49 0.58 -4.87
CA LEU A 190 7.82 1.74 -4.29
C LEU A 190 7.01 2.47 -5.36
N ILE A 191 5.84 3.00 -5.02
CA ILE A 191 4.97 3.73 -5.95
C ILE A 191 4.59 5.09 -5.35
N THR A 192 4.86 6.16 -6.09
CA THR A 192 4.58 7.53 -5.61
C THR A 192 3.10 7.86 -5.61
N LYS A 193 2.71 8.74 -4.70
CA LYS A 193 1.39 9.37 -4.67
C LYS A 193 1.48 10.74 -5.31
N THR A 194 0.66 10.96 -6.33
CA THR A 194 0.59 12.27 -6.97
C THR A 194 -0.80 12.52 -7.53
N LEU A 195 -1.25 13.77 -7.37
CA LEU A 195 -2.46 14.22 -8.01
C LEU A 195 -2.21 14.66 -9.44
N ARG A 196 -1.12 15.36 -9.77
CA ARG A 196 -1.01 16.11 -11.06
C ARG A 196 0.01 15.55 -12.05
N GLU A 197 0.93 14.75 -11.54
CA GLU A 197 2.01 14.12 -12.28
C GLU A 197 1.69 12.63 -12.47
N ASP A 198 2.47 11.96 -13.31
CA ASP A 198 2.38 10.51 -13.43
C ASP A 198 2.95 9.87 -12.15
N CYS A 199 2.28 8.84 -11.64
CA CYS A 199 2.88 8.03 -10.58
C CYS A 199 4.19 7.40 -11.09
N ALA A 200 5.22 7.43 -10.28
CA ALA A 200 6.52 6.86 -10.57
C ALA A 200 6.71 5.58 -9.77
N VAL A 201 7.44 4.63 -10.35
CA VAL A 201 7.83 3.39 -9.69
C VAL A 201 9.34 3.39 -9.49
N TYR A 202 9.75 3.04 -8.28
CA TYR A 202 11.15 2.86 -7.92
C TYR A 202 11.38 1.45 -7.39
N ARG A 203 12.63 1.03 -7.36
CA ARG A 203 13.04 -0.22 -6.71
C ARG A 203 14.29 0.00 -5.86
N TYR A 204 14.33 -0.65 -4.70
CA TYR A 204 15.49 -0.61 -3.83
C TYR A 204 16.61 -1.51 -4.39
N PRO A 205 17.86 -1.05 -4.55
CA PRO A 205 18.91 -1.87 -5.14
C PRO A 205 19.17 -3.17 -4.36
N LEU A 206 19.31 -4.29 -5.07
CA LEU A 206 19.77 -5.54 -4.47
C LEU A 206 21.32 -5.64 -4.52
N PRO A 207 21.97 -6.28 -3.53
CA PRO A 207 21.37 -6.76 -2.28
C PRO A 207 20.94 -5.60 -1.38
N LEU A 208 19.93 -5.82 -0.52
CA LEU A 208 19.50 -4.83 0.46
C LEU A 208 20.67 -4.49 1.41
N ARG A 209 20.85 -3.20 1.72
CA ARG A 209 21.97 -2.69 2.51
C ARG A 209 21.45 -2.02 3.78
N ALA A 210 21.41 -2.76 4.87
CA ALA A 210 20.95 -2.25 6.16
C ALA A 210 21.88 -1.13 6.66
N ASN A 211 21.30 -0.08 7.23
CA ASN A 211 21.96 1.10 7.80
C ASN A 211 22.86 1.88 6.83
N GLN A 212 22.72 1.64 5.52
CA GLN A 212 23.45 2.36 4.48
C GLN A 212 22.47 3.07 3.57
N LYS A 213 22.56 4.41 3.51
CA LYS A 213 21.74 5.19 2.58
C LYS A 213 22.13 4.86 1.14
N VAL A 214 21.14 4.49 0.33
CA VAL A 214 21.29 4.26 -1.11
C VAL A 214 20.41 5.20 -1.92
N VAL A 215 20.62 5.25 -3.23
CA VAL A 215 19.69 5.87 -4.16
C VAL A 215 18.85 4.77 -4.78
N VAL A 216 17.52 4.86 -4.70
CA VAL A 216 16.63 3.90 -5.37
C VAL A 216 16.69 4.05 -6.88
N GLU A 217 16.43 2.98 -7.59
CA GLU A 217 16.44 2.98 -9.05
C GLU A 217 15.04 3.30 -9.55
N LYS A 218 14.89 4.37 -10.35
CA LYS A 218 13.64 4.60 -11.07
C LYS A 218 13.43 3.48 -12.07
N VAL A 219 12.32 2.75 -11.95
CA VAL A 219 11.95 1.73 -12.92
C VAL A 219 11.57 2.47 -14.20
N GLY A 220 12.24 2.13 -15.31
CA GLY A 220 12.02 2.72 -16.63
C GLY A 220 11.60 1.66 -17.66
N GLY A 221 10.97 2.09 -18.77
CA GLY A 221 10.55 1.21 -19.86
C GLY A 221 9.48 1.84 -20.76
N GLN A 222 9.26 1.30 -21.96
CA GLN A 222 8.30 1.85 -22.94
C GLN A 222 6.82 1.82 -22.49
N LYS A 223 6.49 1.11 -21.39
CA LYS A 223 5.10 0.79 -21.04
C LYS A 223 4.73 0.97 -19.57
N ILE A 224 5.49 1.75 -18.79
CA ILE A 224 5.02 2.35 -17.51
C ILE A 224 3.73 3.21 -17.71
N LYS A 225 3.15 3.25 -18.91
CA LYS A 225 1.83 3.78 -19.23
C LYS A 225 0.70 3.28 -18.33
N SER A 226 0.78 2.05 -17.80
CA SER A 226 -0.27 1.52 -16.91
C SER A 226 -0.32 2.28 -15.59
N ILE A 227 0.84 2.54 -14.98
CA ILE A 227 0.95 3.32 -13.74
C ILE A 227 0.84 4.82 -14.01
N THR A 228 1.22 5.33 -15.20
CA THR A 228 1.13 6.78 -15.46
C THR A 228 -0.30 7.28 -15.48
N GLN A 229 -1.27 6.39 -15.71
CA GLN A 229 -2.68 6.74 -15.53
C GLN A 229 -3.11 6.70 -14.06
N LEU A 230 -2.43 5.94 -13.18
CA LEU A 230 -2.70 5.95 -11.74
C LEU A 230 -2.46 7.34 -11.15
N ARG A 231 -3.34 7.73 -10.24
CA ARG A 231 -3.28 8.99 -9.49
C ARG A 231 -3.72 8.70 -8.08
N MET A 232 -3.12 9.40 -7.13
CA MET A 232 -3.44 9.24 -5.71
C MET A 232 -3.35 7.78 -5.27
N VAL A 233 -2.24 7.11 -5.58
CA VAL A 233 -1.92 5.76 -5.05
C VAL A 233 -1.79 5.83 -3.54
N THR A 234 -2.29 4.83 -2.84
CA THR A 234 -2.35 4.79 -1.38
C THR A 234 -1.98 3.44 -0.76
N GLY A 235 -1.74 2.41 -1.59
CA GLY A 235 -1.30 1.11 -1.11
C GLY A 235 -1.12 0.12 -2.24
N ALA A 236 -0.28 -0.89 -2.03
CA ALA A 236 -0.13 -1.98 -2.99
C ALA A 236 0.15 -3.32 -2.31
N GLY A 237 -0.12 -4.40 -3.02
CA GLY A 237 0.17 -5.75 -2.54
C GLY A 237 0.44 -6.72 -3.68
N ILE A 238 1.44 -7.58 -3.52
CA ILE A 238 1.72 -8.66 -4.47
C ILE A 238 1.09 -9.96 -3.97
N SER A 239 0.58 -10.79 -4.89
CA SER A 239 0.07 -12.11 -4.55
C SER A 239 1.20 -13.01 -4.01
N PRO A 240 0.89 -14.02 -3.17
CA PRO A 240 1.92 -14.89 -2.57
C PRO A 240 2.85 -15.57 -3.58
N ASP A 241 2.35 -15.85 -4.78
CA ASP A 241 3.09 -16.46 -5.90
C ASP A 241 3.83 -15.44 -6.79
N GLY A 242 3.73 -14.14 -6.49
CA GLY A 242 4.36 -13.07 -7.25
C GLY A 242 3.79 -12.86 -8.65
N SER A 243 2.62 -13.45 -8.94
CA SER A 243 2.01 -13.42 -10.27
C SER A 243 1.09 -12.22 -10.49
N ARG A 244 0.58 -11.58 -9.43
CA ARG A 244 -0.37 -10.47 -9.53
C ARG A 244 -0.04 -9.37 -8.54
N LEU A 245 -0.26 -8.13 -8.97
CA LEU A 245 -0.10 -6.93 -8.17
C LEU A 245 -1.44 -6.23 -8.06
N VAL A 246 -1.89 -5.95 -6.85
CA VAL A 246 -3.02 -5.06 -6.61
C VAL A 246 -2.52 -3.69 -6.18
N ILE A 247 -3.13 -2.63 -6.70
CA ILE A 247 -2.82 -1.23 -6.36
C ILE A 247 -4.10 -0.53 -5.95
N ARG A 248 -4.08 0.15 -4.81
CA ARG A 248 -5.13 1.04 -4.31
C ARG A 248 -4.83 2.48 -4.73
N THR A 249 -5.90 3.19 -5.02
CA THR A 249 -5.93 4.65 -5.10
C THR A 249 -7.10 5.18 -4.29
N TYR A 250 -7.15 6.49 -4.05
CA TYR A 250 -8.36 7.13 -3.51
C TYR A 250 -9.61 6.96 -4.37
N PHE A 251 -9.46 6.61 -5.65
CA PHE A 251 -10.57 6.55 -6.61
C PHE A 251 -11.00 5.13 -7.00
N GLY A 252 -10.28 4.11 -6.55
CA GLY A 252 -10.52 2.72 -6.94
C GLY A 252 -9.30 1.83 -6.72
N ALA A 253 -9.37 0.58 -7.18
CA ALA A 253 -8.27 -0.37 -7.13
C ALA A 253 -8.11 -1.10 -8.47
N PHE A 254 -6.90 -1.57 -8.72
CA PHE A 254 -6.50 -2.20 -9.98
C PHE A 254 -5.68 -3.44 -9.71
N GLU A 255 -5.84 -4.46 -10.55
CA GLU A 255 -4.97 -5.63 -10.57
C GLU A 255 -4.15 -5.64 -11.87
N LEU A 256 -2.85 -5.90 -11.74
CA LEU A 256 -1.96 -6.19 -12.86
C LEU A 256 -1.54 -7.65 -12.79
N GLN A 257 -1.59 -8.34 -13.93
CA GLN A 257 -1.13 -9.71 -14.05
C GLN A 257 0.30 -9.72 -14.60
N ARG A 258 1.23 -10.41 -13.95
CA ARG A 258 2.57 -10.67 -14.46
C ARG A 258 2.50 -11.66 -15.62
N SER A 259 3.17 -11.33 -16.72
CA SER A 259 3.32 -12.23 -17.86
C SER A 259 4.17 -13.44 -17.49
N LYS A 260 3.71 -14.65 -17.83
CA LYS A 260 4.38 -15.91 -17.48
C LYS A 260 5.85 -15.90 -17.93
N GLY A 261 6.75 -16.24 -17.00
CA GLY A 261 8.20 -16.32 -17.26
C GLY A 261 8.91 -14.98 -17.44
N LYS A 262 8.23 -13.84 -17.28
CA LYS A 262 8.87 -12.52 -17.27
C LYS A 262 9.30 -12.12 -15.87
N VAL A 263 10.27 -11.23 -15.74
CA VAL A 263 10.69 -10.65 -14.45
C VAL A 263 9.60 -9.72 -13.90
N LEU A 264 9.51 -9.55 -12.58
CA LEU A 264 8.40 -8.79 -11.98
C LEU A 264 8.36 -7.33 -12.45
N ALA A 265 9.52 -6.71 -12.73
CA ALA A 265 9.59 -5.34 -13.23
C ALA A 265 8.75 -5.09 -14.51
N THR A 266 8.52 -6.10 -15.36
CA THR A 266 7.70 -5.94 -16.56
C THR A 266 6.20 -6.03 -16.29
N ILE A 267 5.76 -6.22 -15.03
CA ILE A 267 4.33 -6.25 -14.69
C ILE A 267 3.65 -4.92 -15.01
N PHE A 268 4.39 -3.82 -14.88
CA PHE A 268 3.94 -2.47 -15.21
C PHE A 268 3.79 -2.23 -16.71
N ASP A 269 4.26 -3.16 -17.56
CA ASP A 269 4.05 -3.07 -19.00
C ASP A 269 2.68 -3.60 -19.45
N ASN A 270 1.95 -4.25 -18.53
CA ASN A 270 0.65 -4.85 -18.79
C ASN A 270 -0.48 -3.88 -18.45
N GLU A 271 -1.60 -4.00 -19.16
CA GLU A 271 -2.79 -3.19 -18.89
C GLU A 271 -3.43 -3.61 -17.55
N PRO A 272 -3.81 -2.65 -16.70
CA PRO A 272 -4.46 -2.95 -15.43
C PRO A 272 -5.93 -3.33 -15.64
N THR A 273 -6.43 -4.24 -14.81
CA THR A 273 -7.86 -4.53 -14.69
C THR A 273 -8.44 -3.73 -13.53
N ALA A 274 -9.44 -2.89 -13.78
CA ALA A 274 -10.13 -2.18 -12.71
C ALA A 274 -10.99 -3.14 -11.87
N LEU A 275 -10.82 -3.08 -10.55
CA LEU A 275 -11.61 -3.87 -9.59
C LEU A 275 -12.91 -3.15 -9.28
N LYS A 276 -14.03 -3.88 -9.32
CA LYS A 276 -15.35 -3.35 -8.98
C LYS A 276 -15.51 -3.27 -7.46
N ILE A 277 -15.12 -2.15 -6.87
CA ILE A 277 -15.12 -1.90 -5.43
C ILE A 277 -15.92 -0.65 -5.08
N PRO A 278 -16.46 -0.50 -3.85
CA PRO A 278 -17.12 0.73 -3.45
C PRO A 278 -16.10 1.86 -3.30
N LEU A 279 -16.55 3.10 -3.50
CA LEU A 279 -15.78 4.26 -3.09
C LEU A 279 -15.74 4.31 -1.56
N MET A 280 -14.56 4.54 -1.00
CA MET A 280 -14.35 4.65 0.45
C MET A 280 -13.73 6.03 0.74
N GLY A 281 -14.15 6.68 1.82
CA GLY A 281 -13.43 7.86 2.31
C GLY A 281 -12.12 7.41 2.96
N GLN A 282 -11.01 8.13 2.71
CA GLN A 282 -9.66 7.76 3.18
C GLN A 282 -9.28 6.32 2.83
N ALA A 283 -9.38 6.00 1.55
CA ALA A 283 -9.11 4.69 1.00
C ALA A 283 -7.59 4.39 0.96
N GLU A 284 -7.04 3.81 2.03
CA GLU A 284 -5.58 3.59 2.15
C GLU A 284 -5.16 2.16 1.79
N ALA A 285 -5.55 1.18 2.59
CA ALA A 285 -4.87 -0.10 2.60
C ALA A 285 -5.47 -1.16 1.66
N ILE A 286 -4.61 -1.96 0.99
CA ILE A 286 -5.00 -3.12 0.18
C ILE A 286 -3.95 -4.25 0.23
N ALA A 287 -4.38 -5.51 0.28
CA ALA A 287 -3.48 -6.67 0.21
C ALA A 287 -4.18 -7.90 -0.37
N TYR A 288 -3.39 -8.88 -0.81
CA TYR A 288 -3.91 -10.24 -0.97
C TYR A 288 -4.00 -10.94 0.39
N ALA A 289 -5.01 -11.80 0.54
CA ALA A 289 -5.03 -12.81 1.58
C ALA A 289 -3.88 -13.82 1.37
N ALA A 290 -3.49 -14.53 2.43
CA ALA A 290 -2.34 -15.44 2.42
C ALA A 290 -2.46 -16.59 1.41
N ASP A 291 -3.68 -16.98 1.03
CA ASP A 291 -3.94 -17.99 0.01
C ASP A 291 -3.90 -17.46 -1.44
N GLY A 292 -3.79 -16.14 -1.61
CA GLY A 292 -3.81 -15.45 -2.90
C GLY A 292 -5.16 -15.47 -3.61
N LYS A 293 -6.23 -15.95 -2.98
CA LYS A 293 -7.58 -16.10 -3.58
C LYS A 293 -8.49 -14.92 -3.29
N SER A 294 -8.16 -14.09 -2.31
CA SER A 294 -8.93 -12.89 -2.02
C SER A 294 -8.04 -11.66 -1.93
N ILE A 295 -8.63 -10.50 -2.22
CA ILE A 295 -8.07 -9.18 -1.96
C ILE A 295 -8.83 -8.58 -0.78
N VAL A 296 -8.11 -8.06 0.20
CA VAL A 296 -8.64 -7.42 1.41
C VAL A 296 -8.26 -5.96 1.39
N MET A 297 -9.17 -5.10 1.82
CA MET A 297 -8.94 -3.67 1.85
C MET A 297 -9.68 -2.98 3.00
N THR A 298 -9.13 -1.87 3.48
CA THR A 298 -9.74 -1.06 4.53
C THR A 298 -9.48 0.44 4.30
N SER A 299 -9.85 1.29 5.24
CA SER A 299 -9.69 2.75 5.19
C SER A 299 -9.26 3.29 6.56
N GLU A 300 -8.86 4.55 6.60
CA GLU A 300 -8.82 5.29 7.87
C GLU A 300 -10.24 5.55 8.40
N LYS A 301 -10.26 6.16 9.59
CA LYS A 301 -11.42 6.67 10.33
C LYS A 301 -12.35 5.56 10.81
N LEU A 302 -12.47 5.50 12.13
CA LEU A 302 -13.32 4.53 12.79
C LEU A 302 -14.80 4.91 12.67
N PRO A 303 -15.70 3.93 12.51
CA PRO A 303 -15.40 2.52 12.24
C PRO A 303 -14.90 2.30 10.81
N ALA A 304 -13.74 1.66 10.64
CA ALA A 304 -13.16 1.39 9.34
C ALA A 304 -13.67 0.04 8.80
N PRO A 305 -14.34 -0.01 7.64
CA PRO A 305 -14.81 -1.27 7.07
C PRO A 305 -13.66 -2.14 6.57
N ILE A 306 -13.80 -3.47 6.70
CA ILE A 306 -12.96 -4.43 5.99
C ILE A 306 -13.78 -5.02 4.86
N TYR A 307 -13.32 -4.82 3.64
CA TYR A 307 -13.89 -5.45 2.45
C TYR A 307 -13.01 -6.58 1.96
N GLN A 308 -13.66 -7.62 1.42
CA GLN A 308 -13.01 -8.76 0.79
C GLN A 308 -13.59 -8.96 -0.61
N LEU A 309 -12.71 -9.15 -1.59
CA LEU A 309 -13.04 -9.50 -2.96
C LEU A 309 -12.45 -10.88 -3.25
N THR A 310 -13.29 -11.88 -3.45
CA THR A 310 -12.88 -13.29 -3.63
C THR A 310 -12.86 -13.67 -5.10
N ARG A 311 -11.83 -14.39 -5.52
CA ARG A 311 -11.64 -14.87 -6.88
C ARG A 311 -12.48 -16.13 -7.14
N LYS A 312 -13.07 -16.21 -8.33
CA LYS A 312 -13.86 -17.36 -8.82
C LYS A 312 -12.99 -18.56 -9.18
#